data_AF-A0A523TIG0-F1
#
_entry.id   AF-A0A523TIG0-F1
#
_cell.length_a   1.000
_cell.length_b   1.000
_cell.length_c   1.000
_cell.angle_alpha   90.00
_cell.angle_beta   90.00
_cell.angle_gamma   90.00
#
_symmetry.space_group_name_H-M   'P 1'
#
loop_
_entity.id
_entity.type
_entity.pdbx_description
1 polymer ?
#
loop_
_entity_poly.entity_id
_entity_poly.type
_entity_poly.pdbx_seq_one_letter_code
_entity_poly.pdbx_strand_id
1 'polypeptide(L)'
;MPAQKLTTRQRLSQVTRQKLMGRMKLGHLFALPEEKFRELVSELENDSLFKELMQEWKVISYKKFPGVRAPSSVQFDEKMVPSRQPFDLEALLYKYPESLPILKKIGRTIG
;
A
#
# COMPACT_ATOMS: atom_id res chain seq x y z
N MET A 1 44.54 -3.74 -24.33
CA MET A 1 43.89 -3.42 -23.03
C MET A 1 42.47 -4.01 -22.98
N PRO A 2 42.26 -5.27 -22.54
CA PRO A 2 40.94 -5.92 -22.51
C PRO A 2 40.24 -5.95 -21.13
N ALA A 3 40.88 -5.49 -20.06
CA ALA A 3 40.40 -5.67 -18.69
C ALA A 3 39.14 -4.84 -18.31
N GLN A 4 38.82 -3.76 -19.05
CA GLN A 4 37.74 -2.84 -18.66
C GLN A 4 36.32 -3.32 -19.06
N LYS A 5 36.18 -4.24 -20.02
CA LYS A 5 34.85 -4.68 -20.52
C LYS A 5 34.19 -5.75 -19.64
N LEU A 6 34.98 -6.56 -18.92
CA LEU A 6 34.48 -7.63 -18.05
C LEU A 6 33.77 -7.09 -16.80
N THR A 7 34.31 -6.03 -16.19
CA THR A 7 33.78 -5.39 -14.98
C THR A 7 32.41 -4.74 -15.20
N THR A 8 32.19 -4.14 -16.37
CA THR A 8 30.92 -3.46 -16.69
C THR A 8 29.78 -4.47 -16.85
N ARG A 9 30.04 -5.63 -17.47
CA ARG A 9 29.06 -6.69 -17.66
C ARG A 9 28.66 -7.37 -16.34
N GLN A 10 29.63 -7.53 -15.43
CA GLN A 10 29.40 -8.02 -14.06
C GLN A 10 28.63 -7.02 -13.19
N ARG A 11 28.90 -5.72 -13.31
CA ARG A 11 28.13 -4.68 -12.61
C ARG A 11 26.68 -4.61 -13.09
N LEU A 12 26.45 -4.68 -14.40
CA LEU A 12 25.10 -4.68 -14.98
C LEU A 12 24.29 -5.91 -14.55
N SER A 13 24.92 -7.09 -14.43
CA SER A 13 24.26 -8.29 -13.93
C SER A 13 23.93 -8.19 -12.43
N GLN A 14 24.81 -7.59 -11.63
CA GLN A 14 24.57 -7.36 -10.19
C GLN A 14 23.41 -6.39 -9.94
N VAL A 15 23.36 -5.26 -10.67
CA VAL A 15 22.25 -4.29 -10.59
C VAL A 15 20.93 -4.95 -10.99
N THR A 16 20.93 -5.76 -12.05
CA THR A 16 19.73 -6.46 -12.51
C THR A 16 19.23 -7.45 -11.45
N ARG A 17 20.14 -8.19 -10.81
CA ARG A 17 19.83 -9.12 -9.72
C ARG A 17 19.27 -8.40 -8.49
N GLN A 18 19.87 -7.27 -8.11
CA GLN A 18 19.38 -6.45 -7.00
C GLN A 18 17.99 -5.87 -7.28
N LYS A 19 17.73 -5.42 -8.51
CA LYS A 19 16.39 -4.96 -8.92
C LYS A 19 15.35 -6.07 -8.83
N LEU A 20 15.70 -7.28 -9.27
CA LEU A 20 14.81 -8.44 -9.19
C LEU A 20 14.51 -8.80 -7.73
N MET A 21 15.54 -8.88 -6.88
CA MET A 21 15.37 -9.10 -5.44
C MET A 21 14.51 -8.01 -4.80
N GLY A 22 14.70 -6.74 -5.17
CA GLY A 22 13.88 -5.63 -4.70
C GLY A 22 12.40 -5.81 -5.04
N ARG A 23 12.10 -6.19 -6.28
CA ARG A 23 10.71 -6.48 -6.71
C ARG A 23 10.09 -7.65 -5.95
N MET A 24 10.85 -8.73 -5.72
CA MET A 24 10.37 -9.86 -4.92
C MET A 24 10.09 -9.46 -3.47
N LYS A 25 11.00 -8.70 -2.85
CA LYS A 25 10.82 -8.19 -1.49
C LYS A 25 9.60 -7.28 -1.37
N LEU A 26 9.35 -6.43 -2.36
CA LEU A 26 8.14 -5.61 -2.44
C LEU A 26 6.88 -6.48 -2.53
N GLY A 27 6.89 -7.55 -3.33
CA GLY A 27 5.77 -8.49 -3.39
C GLY A 27 5.48 -9.12 -2.03
N HIS A 28 6.51 -9.55 -1.30
CA HIS A 28 6.35 -10.07 0.05
C HIS A 28 5.85 -9.01 1.04
N LEU A 29 6.33 -7.77 0.92
CA LEU A 29 5.90 -6.65 1.76
C LEU A 29 4.38 -6.41 1.62
N PHE A 30 3.86 -6.41 0.39
CA PHE A 30 2.42 -6.23 0.13
C PHE A 30 1.57 -7.46 0.48
N ALA A 31 2.19 -8.63 0.66
CA ALA A 31 1.51 -9.83 1.11
C ALA A 31 1.44 -9.94 2.64
N LEU A 32 2.05 -9.01 3.39
CA LEU A 32 1.98 -9.01 4.85
C LEU A 32 0.54 -8.69 5.32
N PRO A 33 0.09 -9.32 6.42
CA PRO A 33 -1.11 -8.86 7.13
C PRO A 33 -0.97 -7.40 7.58
N GLU A 34 -2.09 -6.67 7.60
CA GLU A 34 -2.13 -5.24 7.94
C GLU A 34 -1.42 -4.89 9.25
N GLU A 35 -1.62 -5.69 10.31
CA GLU A 35 -0.99 -5.48 11.61
C GLU A 35 0.55 -5.53 11.51
N LYS A 36 1.08 -6.55 10.84
CA LYS A 36 2.53 -6.72 10.65
C LYS A 36 3.12 -5.67 9.72
N PHE A 37 2.36 -5.27 8.71
CA PHE A 37 2.77 -4.18 7.83
C PHE A 37 2.89 -2.88 8.61
N ARG A 38 1.91 -2.57 9.46
CA ARG A 38 1.92 -1.37 10.32
C ARG A 38 3.09 -1.38 11.31
N GLU A 39 3.33 -2.50 11.99
CA GLU A 39 4.47 -2.66 12.91
C GLU A 39 5.79 -2.38 12.19
N LEU A 40 6.00 -3.02 11.04
CA LEU A 40 7.21 -2.85 10.24
C LEU A 40 7.42 -1.40 9.78
N VAL A 41 6.36 -0.73 9.32
CA VAL A 41 6.43 0.68 8.91
C VAL A 41 6.78 1.56 10.11
N SER A 42 6.16 1.33 11.26
CA SER A 42 6.43 2.09 12.48
C SER A 42 7.87 1.94 12.97
N GLU A 43 8.42 0.73 12.91
CA GLU A 43 9.84 0.47 13.22
C GLU A 43 10.77 1.23 12.27
N LEU A 44 10.52 1.13 10.95
CA LEU A 44 11.31 1.80 9.92
C LEU A 44 11.27 3.32 10.04
N GLU A 45 10.09 3.90 10.25
CA GLU A 45 9.95 5.36 10.37
C GLU A 45 10.62 5.90 11.64
N ASN A 46 10.83 5.05 12.66
CA ASN A 46 11.52 5.43 13.89
C ASN A 46 13.04 5.30 13.82
N ASP A 47 13.55 4.53 12.86
CA ASP A 47 14.99 4.31 12.65
C ASP A 47 15.74 5.61 12.30
N SER A 48 16.91 5.80 12.90
CA SER A 48 17.70 7.02 12.75
C SER A 48 18.24 7.19 11.34
N LEU A 49 18.68 6.10 10.70
CA LEU A 49 19.21 6.14 9.33
C LEU A 49 18.08 6.43 8.35
N PHE A 50 16.90 5.83 8.55
CA PHE A 50 15.72 6.13 7.73
C PHE A 50 15.34 7.61 7.78
N LYS A 51 15.32 8.21 8.98
CA LYS A 51 15.08 9.65 9.15
C LYS A 51 16.11 10.50 8.44
N GLU A 52 17.40 10.18 8.57
CA GLU A 52 18.48 10.90 7.89
C GLU A 52 18.36 10.81 6.36
N LEU A 53 18.09 9.62 5.83
CA LEU A 53 17.90 9.39 4.38
C LEU A 53 16.69 10.13 3.82
N MET A 54 15.66 10.34 4.64
CA MET A 54 14.45 11.07 4.26
C MET A 54 14.63 12.60 4.35
N GLN A 55 15.23 13.10 5.43
CA GLN A 55 15.30 14.53 5.74
C GLN A 55 16.49 15.22 5.08
N GLU A 56 17.70 14.67 5.28
CA GLU A 56 18.95 15.29 4.84
C GLU A 56 19.26 14.93 3.39
N TRP A 57 19.23 13.64 3.07
CA TRP A 57 19.63 13.14 1.76
C TRP A 57 18.50 13.14 0.74
N LYS A 58 17.24 13.21 1.19
CA LYS A 58 16.01 13.16 0.38
C LYS A 58 15.98 12.00 -0.63
N VAL A 59 16.67 10.90 -0.30
CA VAL A 59 16.71 9.68 -1.11
C VAL A 59 15.37 8.96 -1.00
N ILE A 60 14.75 9.07 0.18
CA ILE A 60 13.41 8.57 0.46
C ILE A 60 12.46 9.77 0.45
N SER A 61 11.42 9.72 -0.37
CA SER A 61 10.40 10.77 -0.41
C SER A 61 9.00 10.17 -0.55
N TYR A 62 8.03 10.77 0.15
CA TYR A 62 6.63 10.47 -0.07
C TYR A 62 6.21 11.04 -1.42
N LYS A 63 6.04 10.14 -2.40
CA LYS A 63 5.50 10.51 -3.70
C LYS A 63 4.01 10.78 -3.56
N LYS A 64 3.62 12.06 -3.53
CA LYS A 64 2.23 12.45 -3.71
C LYS A 64 1.79 12.00 -5.11
N PHE A 65 0.73 11.19 -5.19
CA PHE A 65 0.18 10.79 -6.47
C PHE A 65 -0.45 12.02 -7.15
N PRO A 66 0.11 12.50 -8.28
CA PRO A 66 -0.44 13.66 -8.97
C PRO A 66 -1.87 13.34 -9.41
N GLY A 67 -2.83 14.21 -9.08
CA GLY A 67 -4.25 13.99 -9.36
C GLY A 67 -5.04 13.35 -8.21
N VAL A 68 -4.37 12.72 -7.24
CA VAL A 68 -5.00 12.27 -5.98
C VAL A 68 -4.78 13.36 -4.94
N ARG A 69 -5.62 14.39 -4.97
CA ARG A 69 -5.71 15.35 -3.87
C ARG A 69 -6.84 14.86 -2.98
N ALA A 70 -6.52 14.27 -1.82
CA ALA A 70 -7.53 14.01 -0.81
C ALA A 70 -8.24 15.36 -0.54
N PRO A 71 -9.58 15.44 -0.69
CA PRO A 71 -10.31 16.62 -0.28
C PRO A 71 -9.93 16.95 1.16
N SER A 72 -9.79 18.23 1.50
CA SER A 72 -9.53 18.67 2.87
C SER A 72 -10.62 18.22 3.87
N SER A 73 -11.76 17.74 3.35
CA SER A 73 -12.88 17.17 4.10
C SER A 73 -12.80 15.65 4.32
N VAL A 74 -11.85 14.94 3.73
CA VAL A 74 -11.68 13.50 3.98
C VAL A 74 -10.95 13.33 5.30
N GLN A 75 -11.72 13.25 6.38
CA GLN A 75 -11.24 12.77 7.67
C GLN A 75 -11.38 11.24 7.68
N PHE A 76 -10.35 10.56 8.17
CA PHE A 76 -10.44 9.14 8.48
C PHE A 76 -11.44 8.98 9.63
N ASP A 77 -12.60 8.39 9.35
CA ASP A 77 -13.56 8.07 10.40
C ASP A 77 -13.13 6.78 11.09
N GLU A 78 -12.47 6.91 12.24
CA GLU A 78 -12.09 5.78 13.11
C GLU A 78 -13.29 4.93 13.54
N LYS A 79 -14.53 5.40 13.33
CA LYS A 79 -15.76 4.62 13.57
C LYS A 79 -16.08 3.65 12.43
N MET A 80 -15.41 3.76 11.28
CA MET A 80 -15.44 2.74 10.21
C MET A 80 -14.49 1.57 10.50
N VAL A 81 -14.24 1.24 11.78
CA VAL A 81 -13.72 -0.09 12.13
C VAL A 81 -14.79 -1.11 11.70
N PRO A 82 -14.44 -2.13 10.91
CA PRO A 82 -15.37 -3.20 10.57
C PRO A 82 -15.96 -3.75 11.87
N SER A 83 -17.27 -3.62 12.07
CA SER A 83 -17.91 -4.18 13.25
C SER A 83 -17.60 -5.67 13.28
N ARG A 84 -17.11 -6.20 14.42
CA ARG A 84 -16.96 -7.66 14.61
C ARG A 84 -18.31 -8.39 14.58
N GLN A 85 -19.42 -7.65 14.58
CA GLN A 85 -20.76 -8.21 14.45
C GLN A 85 -21.00 -8.63 12.99
N PRO A 86 -21.62 -9.81 12.78
CA PRO A 86 -22.02 -10.22 11.45
C PRO A 86 -23.01 -9.20 10.87
N PHE A 87 -22.82 -8.85 9.61
CA PHE A 87 -23.73 -7.98 8.90
C PHE A 87 -25.11 -8.65 8.77
N ASP A 88 -26.13 -8.03 9.36
CA ASP A 88 -27.52 -8.48 9.29
C ASP A 88 -28.24 -7.80 8.13
N LEU A 89 -28.39 -8.55 7.05
CA LEU A 89 -29.08 -8.08 5.85
C LEU A 89 -30.58 -7.87 6.11
N GLU A 90 -31.21 -8.74 6.88
CA GLU A 90 -32.67 -8.67 7.13
C GLU A 90 -33.01 -7.42 7.93
N ALA A 91 -32.22 -7.11 8.97
CA ALA A 91 -32.37 -5.87 9.73
C ALA A 91 -32.16 -4.61 8.86
N LEU A 92 -31.21 -4.66 7.92
CA LEU A 92 -30.99 -3.55 6.99
C LEU A 92 -32.19 -3.34 6.07
N LEU A 93 -32.69 -4.41 5.45
CA LEU A 93 -33.81 -4.34 4.50
C LEU A 93 -35.12 -3.96 5.19
N TYR A 94 -35.32 -4.38 6.44
CA TYR A 94 -36.43 -3.95 7.27
C TYR A 94 -36.38 -2.45 7.57
N LYS A 95 -35.20 -1.95 7.96
CA LYS A 95 -35.02 -0.53 8.32
C LYS A 95 -34.96 0.40 7.11
N TYR A 96 -34.45 -0.07 5.99
CA TYR A 96 -34.24 0.70 4.77
C TYR A 96 -34.63 -0.11 3.53
N PRO A 97 -35.94 -0.27 3.24
CA PRO A 97 -36.39 -1.05 2.08
C PRO A 97 -35.89 -0.47 0.74
N GLU A 98 -35.60 0.83 0.70
CA GLU A 98 -35.02 1.52 -0.46
C GLU A 98 -33.58 1.09 -0.81
N SER A 99 -32.90 0.35 0.08
CA SER A 99 -31.56 -0.18 -0.21
C SER A 99 -31.61 -1.38 -1.18
N LEU A 100 -32.73 -2.10 -1.29
CA LEU A 100 -32.89 -3.28 -2.15
C LEU A 100 -32.64 -2.97 -3.63
N PRO A 101 -33.25 -1.92 -4.23
CA PRO A 101 -32.94 -1.50 -5.59
C PRO A 101 -31.46 -1.18 -5.81
N ILE A 102 -30.81 -0.55 -4.82
CA ILE A 102 -29.39 -0.17 -4.88
C ILE A 102 -28.51 -1.42 -4.84
N LEU A 103 -28.78 -2.34 -3.90
CA LEU A 103 -28.06 -3.62 -3.78
C LEU A 103 -28.19 -4.45 -5.06
N LYS A 104 -29.39 -4.51 -5.66
CA LYS A 104 -29.63 -5.17 -6.95
C LYS A 104 -28.83 -4.53 -8.09
N LYS A 105 -28.78 -3.20 -8.15
CA LYS A 105 -28.01 -2.46 -9.15
C LYS A 105 -26.52 -2.74 -9.02
N ILE A 106 -25.98 -2.71 -7.80
CA ILE A 106 -24.58 -3.03 -7.52
C ILE A 106 -24.29 -4.48 -7.96
N GLY A 107 -25.10 -5.45 -7.51
CA GLY A 107 -24.94 -6.86 -7.88
C GLY A 107 -24.83 -7.09 -9.39
N ARG A 108 -25.71 -6.48 -10.19
CA ARG A 108 -25.66 -6.56 -11.67
C ARG A 108 -24.44 -5.90 -12.31
N THR A 109 -23.80 -4.96 -11.61
CA THR A 109 -22.66 -4.21 -12.13
C THR A 109 -21.35 -4.95 -11.87
N ILE A 110 -21.26 -5.70 -10.77
CA ILE A 110 -20.04 -6.41 -10.35
C ILE A 110 -20.11 -7.93 -10.57
N GLY A 111 -21.26 -8.46 -11.00
CA GLY A 111 -21.50 -9.88 -11.29
C GLY A 111 -22.39 -10.08 -12.51
#